data_AF-A0A1M7IZ03-F1
#
_entry.id   AF-A0A1M7IZ03-F1
#
_cell.length_a   1.000
_cell.length_b   1.000
_cell.length_c   1.000
_cell.angle_alpha   90.00
_cell.angle_beta   90.00
_cell.angle_gamma   90.00
#
_symmetry.space_group_name_H-M   'P 1'
#
loop_
_entity.id
_entity.type
_entity.pdbx_description
1 polymer ?
#
loop_
_entity_poly.entity_id
_entity_poly.type
_entity_poly.pdbx_seq_one_letter_code
_entity_poly.pdbx_strand_id
1 'polypeptide(L)' 'MKALLFTNWHTMRWVRLAFALFLFAQAYIVKEWMFIGLGLFFFIQVIFNLGCGVNGCSIPKTKYKKYE' A
#
# COMPACT_ATOMS: atom_id res chain seq x y z
N MET A 1 1.24 -11.83 -12.08
CA MET A 1 0.51 -11.09 -11.02
C MET A 1 0.50 -11.79 -9.65
N LYS A 2 0.97 -13.04 -9.49
CA LYS A 2 1.01 -13.71 -8.17
C LYS A 2 2.18 -13.24 -7.30
N ALA A 3 3.35 -12.99 -7.91
CA ALA A 3 4.54 -12.51 -7.20
C ALA A 3 4.33 -11.16 -6.48
N LEU A 4 3.64 -10.18 -7.09
CA LEU A 4 3.39 -8.88 -6.42
C LEU A 4 2.48 -8.98 -5.19
N LEU A 5 1.62 -10.00 -5.12
CA LEU A 5 0.73 -10.21 -3.98
C LEU A 5 1.44 -10.88 -2.79
N PHE A 6 2.43 -11.73 -3.08
CA PHE A 6 3.13 -12.57 -2.09
C PHE A 6 4.60 -12.21 -1.85
N THR A 7 5.22 -11.35 -2.66
CA THR A 7 6.58 -10.84 -2.46
C THR A 7 6.51 -9.36 -2.06
N ASN A 8 7.44 -8.89 -1.23
CA ASN A 8 7.45 -7.54 -0.63
C ASN A 8 6.32 -7.25 0.38
N TRP A 9 6.02 -8.19 1.28
CA TRP A 9 5.16 -7.91 2.45
C TRP A 9 5.93 -7.08 3.49
N HIS A 10 6.15 -5.80 3.17
CA HIS A 10 6.79 -4.85 4.06
C HIS A 10 5.85 -4.47 5.22
N THR A 11 6.44 -4.18 6.38
CA THR A 11 5.76 -3.74 7.61
C THR A 11 4.76 -2.60 7.36
N MET A 12 5.06 -1.71 6.40
CA MET A 12 4.19 -0.59 6.01
C MET A 12 2.82 -1.04 5.48
N ARG A 13 2.72 -2.20 4.84
CA ARG A 13 1.44 -2.75 4.34
C ARG A 13 0.52 -3.13 5.50
N TRP A 14 1.09 -3.72 6.56
CA TRP A 14 0.36 -4.05 7.79
C TRP A 14 -0.10 -2.81 8.54
N VAL A 15 0.75 -1.77 8.61
CA VAL A 15 0.40 -0.49 9.22
C VAL A 15 -0.78 0.16 8.49
N ARG A 16 -0.74 0.23 7.15
CA ARG A 16 -1.86 0.75 6.34
C ARG A 16 -3.14 -0.06 6.52
N LEU A 17 -3.04 -1.38 6.59
CA LEU A 17 -4.19 -2.26 6.83
C LEU A 17 -4.81 -2.03 8.22
N ALA A 18 -3.98 -1.96 9.26
CA ALA A 18 -4.44 -1.66 10.62
C ALA A 18 -5.17 -0.30 10.67
N PHE A 19 -4.64 0.71 9.98
CA PHE A 19 -5.26 2.03 9.90
C PHE A 19 -6.58 2.01 9.13
N ALA A 20 -6.67 1.28 8.02
CA ALA A 20 -7.91 1.11 7.26
C ALA A 20 -9.01 0.45 8.11
N LEU A 21 -8.67 -0.63 8.83
CA LEU A 21 -9.60 -1.33 9.72
C LEU A 21 -10.04 -0.43 10.88
N PHE A 22 -9.12 0.33 11.46
CA PHE A 22 -9.46 1.33 12.49
C PHE A 22 -10.47 2.35 11.97
N LEU A 23 -10.25 2.92 10.78
CA LEU A 23 -11.17 3.89 10.18
C LEU A 23 -12.54 3.27 9.89
N PHE A 24 -12.61 2.02 9.44
CA PHE A 24 -13.90 1.33 9.27
C PHE A 24 -14.62 1.07 10.60
N ALA A 25 -13.89 0.74 11.66
CA ALA A 25 -14.46 0.61 13.00
C ALA A 25 -15.01 1.97 13.49
N GLN A 26 -14.28 3.06 13.28
CA GLN A 26 -14.76 4.41 13.60
C GLN A 26 -15.97 4.80 12.75
N ALA A 27 -16.00 4.41 11.47
CA ALA A 27 -17.17 4.61 10.61
C ALA A 27 -18.42 3.92 11.17
N TYR A 28 -18.28 2.73 11.75
CA TYR A 28 -19.38 2.01 12.37
C TYR A 28 -19.86 2.67 13.67
N ILE A 29 -18.94 3.11 14.52
CA ILE A 29 -19.25 3.72 15.82
C ILE A 29 -19.85 5.12 15.65
N VAL A 30 -19.20 5.96 14.85
CA VAL A 30 -19.57 7.38 14.68
C VAL A 30 -20.64 7.56 13.59
N LYS A 31 -20.83 6.55 12.71
CA LYS A 31 -21.78 6.56 11.58
C LYS A 31 -21.52 7.67 10.55
N GLU A 32 -20.30 8.17 10.51
CA GLU A 32 -19.87 9.21 9.57
C GLU A 32 -19.30 8.58 8.29
N TRP A 33 -19.86 9.00 7.15
CA TRP A 33 -19.54 8.45 5.83
C TRP A 33 -18.12 8.77 5.38
N MET A 34 -17.54 9.88 5.87
CA MET A 34 -16.18 10.31 5.56
C MET A 34 -15.14 9.23 5.94
N PHE A 35 -15.34 8.54 7.07
CA PHE A 35 -14.42 7.49 7.50
C PHE A 35 -14.44 6.27 6.58
N ILE A 36 -15.58 5.97 5.95
CA ILE A 36 -15.68 4.91 4.94
C ILE A 36 -14.83 5.26 3.72
N GLY A 37 -14.91 6.50 3.24
CA GLY A 37 -14.11 6.98 2.10
C GLY A 37 -12.60 6.90 2.38
N LEU A 38 -12.17 7.39 3.55
CA LEU A 38 -10.76 7.33 3.96
C LEU A 38 -10.29 5.88 4.21
N GLY A 39 -11.11 5.04 4.83
CA GLY A 39 -10.80 3.63 5.04
C GLY A 39 -10.62 2.89 3.71
N LEU A 40 -11.51 3.14 2.73
CA LEU A 40 -11.40 2.59 1.37
C LEU A 40 -10.10 3.01 0.68
N PHE A 41 -9.71 4.29 0.81
CA PHE A 41 -8.46 4.79 0.25
C PHE A 41 -7.23 4.02 0.75
N PHE A 42 -7.10 3.83 2.07
CA PHE A 42 -6.00 3.04 2.63
C PHE A 42 -6.10 1.55 2.31
N PHE A 43 -7.32 1.00 2.25
CA PHE A 43 -7.54 -0.40 1.89
C PHE A 43 -7.12 -0.72 0.45
N ILE A 44 -7.45 0.16 -0.51
CA ILE A 44 -7.00 0.08 -1.91
C ILE A 44 -5.47 0.11 -1.98
N GLN A 45 -4.81 0.99 -1.21
CA GLN A 45 -3.35 1.02 -1.15
C GLN A 45 -2.75 -0.31 -0.65
N VAL A 46 -3.42 -1.02 0.26
CA VAL A 46 -2.97 -2.34 0.72
C VAL A 46 -3.09 -3.39 -0.39
N ILE A 47 -4.19 -3.39 -1.15
CA ILE A 47 -4.42 -4.38 -2.22
C ILE A 47 -3.42 -4.17 -3.36
N PHE A 48 -3.34 -2.95 -3.86
CA PHE A 48 -2.56 -2.62 -5.06
C PHE A 48 -1.11 -2.23 -4.75
N ASN A 49 -0.74 -2.15 -3.46
CA ASN A 49 0.57 -1.67 -3.00
C ASN A 49 0.93 -0.31 -3.62
N LEU A 50 -0.08 0.54 -3.82
CA LEU A 50 0.06 1.85 -4.44
C LEU A 50 0.85 2.78 -3.51
N GLY A 51 1.97 3.28 -4.02
CA GLY A 51 2.85 4.24 -3.34
C GLY A 51 4.32 3.90 -3.55
N CYS A 52 5.16 4.94 -3.70
CA CYS A 52 6.60 4.73 -3.69
C CYS A 52 7.04 4.40 -2.25
N GLY A 53 7.81 3.32 -2.07
CA GLY A 53 8.37 2.95 -0.76
C GLY A 53 9.49 3.90 -0.32
N VAL A 54 10.17 3.57 0.78
CA VAL A 54 11.31 4.34 1.34
C VAL A 54 12.45 4.59 0.34
N ASN A 55 12.59 3.77 -0.69
CA ASN A 55 13.60 3.92 -1.75
C ASN A 55 13.07 4.69 -2.98
N GLY A 56 11.90 5.32 -2.88
CA GLY A 56 11.26 6.03 -3.98
C GLY A 56 10.86 5.11 -5.14
N CYS A 57 10.26 5.71 -6.17
CA CYS A 57 10.05 5.02 -7.44
C CYS A 57 11.38 5.02 -8.20
N SER A 58 12.34 4.21 -7.74
CA SER A 58 13.63 4.05 -8.39
C SER A 58 13.44 3.40 -9.75
N ILE A 59 13.80 4.13 -10.81
CA ILE A 59 13.93 3.55 -12.15
C ILE A 59 14.98 2.43 -12.04
N PRO A 60 14.67 1.19 -12.47
CA PRO A 60 15.64 0.11 -12.42
C PRO A 60 16.87 0.51 -13.24
N LYS A 61 18.04 0.56 -12.60
CA LYS A 61 19.31 0.79 -13.30
C LYS A 61 19.57 -0.45 -14.16
N THR A 62 19.23 -0.39 -15.44
CA THR A 62 19.67 -1.39 -16.40
C THR A 62 21.20 -1.39 -16.38
N LYS A 63 21.81 -2.49 -15.93
CA LYS A 63 23.25 -2.66 -16.07
C LYS A 63 23.53 -2.86 -17.54
N TYR A 64 23.82 -1.78 -18.27
CA TYR A 64 24.45 -1.89 -19.58
C TYR A 64 25.78 -2.60 -19.35
N LYS A 65 25.87 -3.88 -19.72
CA LYS A 65 27.17 -4.53 -19.88
C LYS A 65 27.86 -3.78 -21.01
N LYS A 66 28.83 -2.94 -20.68
CA LYS A 66 29.86 -2.58 -21.65
C LYS A 66 30.49 -3.89 -22.09
N TYR A 67 30.33 -4.22 -23.37
CA TYR A 67 31.22 -5.16 -24.02
C TYR A 67 32.54 -4.39 -24.21
N GLU A 68 33.61 -4.94 -23.65
CA GLU A 68 34.99 -4.55 -23.90
C GLU A 68 35.59 -5.59 -24.85
#